data_AF-A0AAU2A2P1-F1
#
_entry.id   AF-A0AAU2A2P1-F1
#
_cell.length_a   1.000
_cell.length_b   1.000
_cell.length_c   1.000
_cell.angle_alpha   90.00
_cell.angle_beta   90.00
_cell.angle_gamma   90.00
#
_symmetry.space_group_name_H-M   'P 1'
#
loop_
_entity.id
_entity.type
_entity.pdbx_description
1 polymer ?
#
loop_
_entity_poly.entity_id
_entity_poly.type
_entity_poly.pdbx_seq_one_letter_code
_entity_poly.pdbx_strand_id
1 'polypeptide(L)'
;MRTRTTAAAVTTLLAAVLVGCSADSEEPAVAEKDVPAYSVIKDEPRSAELLVANATTDSATAAIEDWIAKNAGDRQVLGVQVVRTTDAGTIVCRAEYYADEATARVQTGGRITADKWPHTAITCPDPAGS
;
A
#
# COMPACT_ATOMS: atom_id res chain seq x y z
N MET A 1 -65.30 -16.67 -4.23
CA MET A 1 -65.24 -16.96 -5.70
C MET A 1 -63.75 -16.95 -6.08
N ARG A 2 -63.15 -17.92 -6.80
CA ARG A 2 -63.39 -18.44 -8.19
C ARG A 2 -63.20 -17.35 -9.27
N THR A 3 -62.50 -17.49 -10.41
CA THR A 3 -61.53 -18.47 -11.07
C THR A 3 -61.12 -17.85 -12.43
N ARG A 4 -59.99 -18.02 -13.15
CA ARG A 4 -58.76 -18.89 -13.19
C ARG A 4 -57.50 -17.98 -13.33
N THR A 5 -56.21 -18.35 -13.45
CA THR A 5 -55.43 -19.62 -13.65
C THR A 5 -55.09 -20.07 -15.09
N THR A 6 -54.11 -19.41 -15.75
CA THR A 6 -53.31 -19.86 -16.94
C THR A 6 -51.97 -19.10 -16.93
N ALA A 7 -50.73 -19.64 -16.99
CA ALA A 7 -50.15 -20.92 -17.42
C ALA A 7 -49.77 -21.06 -18.92
N ALA A 8 -48.47 -20.86 -19.22
CA ALA A 8 -47.75 -21.41 -20.38
C ALA A 8 -46.23 -21.31 -20.12
N ALA A 9 -45.45 -22.28 -20.57
CA ALA A 9 -43.97 -22.28 -20.52
C ALA A 9 -43.41 -22.87 -21.81
N VAL A 10 -42.24 -22.39 -22.26
CA VAL A 10 -41.53 -22.95 -23.43
C VAL A 10 -40.03 -23.00 -23.15
N THR A 11 -39.45 -24.20 -23.22
CA THR A 11 -38.02 -24.49 -23.07
C THR A 11 -37.46 -25.11 -24.34
N THR A 12 -36.43 -24.51 -24.93
CA THR A 12 -35.34 -25.14 -25.70
C THR A 12 -34.23 -24.07 -25.87
N LEU A 13 -32.93 -24.23 -25.56
CA LEU A 13 -31.94 -25.33 -25.62
C LEU A 13 -31.11 -25.30 -26.92
N LEU A 14 -29.81 -25.65 -26.79
CA LEU A 14 -28.64 -25.53 -27.68
C LEU A 14 -27.74 -24.30 -27.42
N ALA A 15 -26.42 -24.34 -27.67
CA ALA A 15 -25.37 -25.33 -27.39
C ALA A 15 -24.02 -24.80 -27.92
N ALA A 16 -22.94 -24.99 -27.14
CA ALA A 16 -21.51 -24.81 -27.44
C ALA A 16 -21.05 -24.26 -28.82
N VAL A 17 -20.24 -23.20 -28.78
CA VAL A 17 -19.20 -22.93 -29.78
C VAL A 17 -17.84 -22.95 -29.06
N LEU A 18 -16.89 -23.75 -29.57
CA LEU A 18 -15.55 -23.93 -29.00
C LEU A 18 -14.49 -23.24 -29.88
N VAL A 19 -14.15 -22.00 -29.54
CA VAL A 19 -12.86 -21.35 -29.83
C VAL A 19 -12.60 -20.43 -28.63
N GLY A 20 -11.45 -20.39 -27.98
CA GLY A 20 -10.15 -20.92 -28.39
C GLY A 20 -9.08 -19.82 -28.33
N CYS A 21 -9.01 -19.12 -27.20
CA CYS A 21 -7.89 -18.26 -26.82
C CYS A 21 -7.67 -18.45 -25.33
N SER A 22 -6.59 -19.14 -24.95
CA SER A 22 -5.96 -18.88 -23.67
C SER A 22 -5.38 -17.49 -23.77
N ALA A 23 -6.12 -16.49 -23.27
CA ALA A 23 -5.49 -15.29 -22.77
C ALA A 23 -4.74 -15.72 -21.50
N ASP A 24 -3.52 -16.23 -21.70
CA ASP A 24 -2.46 -16.09 -20.71
C ASP A 24 -2.30 -14.59 -20.52
N SER A 25 -3.06 -14.06 -19.57
CA SER A 25 -2.83 -12.74 -19.03
C SER A 25 -1.52 -12.86 -18.27
N GLU A 26 -0.41 -12.62 -18.97
CA GLU A 26 0.86 -12.26 -18.37
C GLU A 26 0.61 -11.01 -17.52
N GLU A 27 0.18 -11.25 -16.29
CA GLU A 27 0.01 -10.25 -15.25
C GLU A 27 1.37 -9.57 -15.13
N PRO A 28 1.49 -8.28 -15.52
CA PRO A 28 2.76 -7.71 -15.91
C PRO A 28 3.69 -7.76 -14.71
N ALA A 29 4.71 -8.62 -14.81
CA ALA A 29 5.52 -9.05 -13.67
C ALA A 29 5.96 -7.83 -12.87
N VAL A 30 5.35 -7.66 -11.69
CA VAL A 30 5.49 -6.44 -10.90
C VAL A 30 6.96 -6.33 -10.56
N ALA A 31 7.65 -5.36 -11.16
CA ALA A 31 9.08 -5.22 -11.04
C ALA A 31 9.44 -5.15 -9.55
N GLU A 32 10.06 -6.23 -9.06
CA GLU A 32 10.27 -6.44 -7.64
C GLU A 32 11.22 -5.34 -7.16
N LYS A 33 10.67 -4.35 -6.43
CA LYS A 33 11.44 -3.19 -5.95
C LYS A 33 12.56 -3.73 -5.08
N ASP A 34 13.81 -3.50 -5.49
CA ASP A 34 14.97 -3.93 -4.73
C ASP A 34 14.97 -3.21 -3.37
N VAL A 35 14.63 -3.94 -2.30
CA VAL A 35 14.53 -3.40 -0.95
C VAL A 35 15.93 -3.36 -0.36
N PRO A 36 16.48 -2.16 -0.05
CA PRO A 36 17.83 -2.07 0.46
C PRO A 36 17.94 -2.69 1.85
N ALA A 37 19.14 -3.19 2.18
CA ALA A 37 19.45 -3.54 3.56
C ALA A 37 19.35 -2.28 4.46
N TYR A 38 18.50 -2.37 5.48
CA TYR A 38 18.31 -1.34 6.49
C TYR A 38 18.46 -1.90 7.91
N SER A 39 18.79 -1.04 8.88
CA SER A 39 18.69 -1.38 10.30
C SER A 39 17.74 -0.43 11.02
N VAL A 40 16.93 -0.98 11.95
CA VAL A 40 16.06 -0.18 12.80
C VAL A 40 16.91 0.44 13.91
N ILE A 41 17.03 1.76 13.93
CA ILE A 41 17.71 2.50 15.01
C ILE A 41 16.73 3.08 16.02
N LYS A 42 15.44 3.11 15.70
CA LYS A 42 14.35 3.41 16.63
C LYS A 42 13.06 2.67 16.24
N ASP A 43 12.38 2.06 17.21
CA ASP A 43 10.96 1.67 17.11
C ASP A 43 10.23 2.06 18.40
N GLU A 44 9.15 2.81 18.24
CA GLU A 44 8.20 3.24 19.26
C GLU A 44 6.79 2.91 18.78
N PRO A 45 5.78 2.83 19.67
CA PRO A 45 4.40 2.49 19.29
C PRO A 45 3.76 3.36 18.18
N ARG A 46 4.33 4.54 17.87
CA ARG A 46 3.85 5.46 16.83
C ARG A 46 4.95 6.05 15.94
N SER A 47 6.23 5.71 16.14
CA SER A 47 7.34 6.22 15.32
C SER A 47 8.43 5.17 15.10
N ALA A 48 9.06 5.15 13.93
CA ALA A 48 10.24 4.32 13.67
C ALA A 48 11.27 5.06 12.82
N GLU A 49 12.54 4.73 13.01
CA GLU A 49 13.67 5.31 12.29
C GLU A 49 14.59 4.21 11.75
N LEU A 50 14.83 4.27 10.45
CA LEU A 50 15.57 3.29 9.67
C LEU A 50 16.87 3.92 9.18
N LEU A 51 17.99 3.24 9.42
CA LEU A 51 19.28 3.57 8.85
C LEU A 51 19.44 2.82 7.52
N VAL A 52 19.53 3.57 6.43
CA VAL A 52 19.89 3.06 5.09
C VAL A 52 21.16 3.77 4.65
N ALA A 53 22.26 3.04 4.54
CA ALA A 53 23.53 3.61 4.07
C ALA A 53 23.37 4.12 2.62
N ASN A 54 23.84 5.34 2.35
CA ASN A 54 23.76 6.00 1.04
C ASN A 54 22.32 6.14 0.47
N ALA A 55 21.30 6.25 1.32
CA ALA A 55 19.90 6.24 0.90
C ALA A 55 19.56 7.28 -0.18
N THR A 56 18.99 6.78 -1.27
CA THR A 56 18.34 7.50 -2.37
C THR A 56 16.85 7.69 -2.06
N THR A 57 16.13 8.50 -2.83
CA THR A 57 14.66 8.60 -2.75
C THR A 57 13.98 7.23 -2.87
N ASP A 58 14.38 6.44 -3.87
CA ASP A 58 13.72 5.18 -4.21
C ASP A 58 14.03 4.09 -3.18
N SER A 59 15.29 3.99 -2.75
CA SER A 59 15.71 3.02 -1.72
C SER A 59 15.14 3.37 -0.34
N ALA A 60 15.08 4.65 0.04
CA ALA A 60 14.38 5.08 1.25
C ALA A 60 12.87 4.82 1.19
N THR A 61 12.25 5.01 0.02
CA THR A 61 10.83 4.70 -0.20
C THR A 61 10.57 3.19 -0.08
N ALA A 62 11.40 2.35 -0.71
CA ALA A 62 11.29 0.89 -0.61
C ALA A 62 11.49 0.38 0.83
N ALA A 63 12.47 0.91 1.56
CA ALA A 63 12.68 0.57 2.98
C ALA A 63 11.48 0.97 3.87
N ILE A 64 10.86 2.12 3.60
CA ILE A 64 9.63 2.57 4.28
C ILE A 64 8.46 1.62 3.97
N GLU A 65 8.20 1.34 2.69
CA GLU A 65 7.09 0.47 2.27
C GLU A 65 7.23 -0.95 2.84
N ASP A 66 8.43 -1.53 2.76
CA ASP A 66 8.74 -2.87 3.28
C ASP A 66 8.63 -2.94 4.81
N TRP A 67 9.19 -1.97 5.53
CA TRP A 67 9.12 -1.95 6.99
C TRP A 67 7.67 -1.76 7.47
N ILE A 68 6.88 -0.89 6.82
CA ILE A 68 5.45 -0.72 7.12
C ILE A 68 4.68 -2.02 6.86
N ALA A 69 4.89 -2.67 5.71
CA ALA A 69 4.23 -3.93 5.37
C ALA A 69 4.51 -5.05 6.41
N LYS A 70 5.70 -5.04 7.01
CA LYS A 70 6.11 -6.01 8.05
C LYS A 70 5.69 -5.64 9.47
N ASN A 71 5.56 -4.36 9.81
CA ASN A 71 5.47 -3.88 11.22
C ASN A 71 4.24 -3.03 11.55
N ALA A 72 3.39 -2.68 10.58
CA ALA A 72 2.17 -1.90 10.83
C ALA A 72 1.19 -2.65 11.75
N GLY A 73 0.93 -3.93 11.51
CA GLY A 73 0.11 -4.79 12.39
C GLY A 73 -1.27 -4.19 12.70
N ASP A 74 -1.52 -3.90 13.98
CA ASP A 74 -2.73 -3.24 14.49
C ASP A 74 -2.55 -1.71 14.73
N ARG A 75 -1.34 -1.17 14.50
CA ARG A 75 -1.03 0.26 14.70
C ARG A 75 -1.89 1.11 13.76
N GLN A 76 -2.77 1.94 14.31
CA GLN A 76 -3.72 2.74 13.53
C GLN A 76 -3.05 3.91 12.77
N VAL A 77 -1.94 4.44 13.30
CA VAL A 77 -1.13 5.49 12.67
C VAL A 77 0.32 5.33 13.09
N LEU A 78 1.24 5.54 12.14
CA LEU A 78 2.65 5.24 12.31
C LEU A 78 3.51 6.20 11.48
N GLY A 79 4.42 6.92 12.12
CA GLY A 79 5.48 7.67 11.44
C GLY A 79 6.68 6.77 11.16
N VAL A 80 7.25 6.82 9.95
CA VAL A 80 8.50 6.10 9.62
C VAL A 80 9.44 7.05 8.90
N GLN A 81 10.72 7.08 9.25
CA GLN A 81 11.70 7.92 8.56
C GLN A 81 13.03 7.20 8.30
N VAL A 82 13.71 7.62 7.24
CA VAL A 82 14.98 7.06 6.78
C VAL A 82 16.09 8.09 6.89
N VAL A 83 17.23 7.68 7.44
CA VAL A 83 18.45 8.48 7.60
C VAL A 83 19.67 7.75 7.05
N ARG A 84 20.74 8.48 6.72
CA ARG A 84 22.00 7.91 6.17
C ARG A 84 23.07 7.60 7.23
N THR A 85 22.92 8.12 8.45
CA THR A 85 23.85 7.95 9.59
C THR A 85 23.07 7.82 10.89
N THR A 86 23.70 7.32 11.96
CA THR A 86 23.09 7.25 13.31
C THR A 86 22.90 8.62 13.97
N ASP A 87 23.73 9.58 13.59
CA ASP A 87 23.87 10.88 14.27
C ASP A 87 23.04 11.96 13.55
N ALA A 88 21.91 11.55 12.95
CA ALA A 88 21.33 12.24 11.81
C ALA A 88 20.62 13.56 12.14
N GLY A 89 21.16 14.65 11.60
CA GLY A 89 20.44 15.92 11.43
C GLY A 89 19.61 16.02 10.14
N THR A 90 19.54 14.95 9.33
CA THR A 90 18.95 15.00 7.98
C THR A 90 18.17 13.73 7.64
N ILE A 91 16.87 13.91 7.40
CA ILE A 91 15.92 12.87 7.02
C ILE A 91 15.85 12.81 5.49
N VAL A 92 16.05 11.63 4.91
CA VAL A 92 16.01 11.41 3.46
C VAL A 92 14.56 11.37 2.97
N CYS A 93 13.80 10.46 3.56
CA CYS A 93 12.35 10.33 3.39
C CYS A 93 11.68 10.09 4.74
N ARG A 94 10.46 10.59 4.88
CA ARG A 94 9.55 10.27 5.98
C ARG A 94 8.18 9.87 5.43
N ALA A 95 7.41 9.14 6.21
CA ALA A 95 6.10 8.65 5.88
C ALA A 95 5.12 8.84 7.05
N GLU A 96 3.88 9.20 6.72
CA GLU A 96 2.73 9.14 7.62
C GLU A 96 1.81 8.00 7.15
N TYR A 97 1.83 6.85 7.84
CA TYR A 97 0.91 5.73 7.61
C TYR A 97 -0.37 5.89 8.43
N TYR A 98 -1.51 5.55 7.83
CA TYR A 98 -2.83 5.52 8.44
C TYR A 98 -3.60 4.25 8.03
N ALA A 99 -4.15 3.54 9.02
CA ALA A 99 -4.92 2.31 8.79
C ALA A 99 -6.25 2.57 8.06
N ASP A 100 -6.94 3.66 8.40
CA ASP A 100 -8.24 4.02 7.82
C ASP A 100 -8.48 5.55 7.71
N GLU A 101 -9.52 5.92 6.97
CA GLU A 101 -9.91 7.31 6.74
C GLU A 101 -10.31 8.02 8.04
N ALA A 102 -10.95 7.31 8.97
CA ALA A 102 -11.37 7.88 10.26
C ALA A 102 -10.16 8.32 11.09
N THR A 103 -9.12 7.49 11.14
CA THR A 103 -7.86 7.79 11.80
C THR A 103 -7.14 8.94 11.09
N ALA A 104 -7.00 8.89 9.76
CA ALA A 104 -6.38 9.99 9.00
C ALA A 104 -7.12 11.33 9.22
N ARG A 105 -8.44 11.33 9.21
CA ARG A 105 -9.30 12.49 9.48
C ARG A 105 -9.09 13.04 10.90
N VAL A 106 -8.98 12.18 11.91
CA VAL A 106 -8.72 12.57 13.31
C VAL A 106 -7.28 13.09 13.51
N GLN A 107 -6.26 12.44 12.92
CA GLN A 107 -4.86 12.84 13.11
C GLN A 107 -4.48 14.08 12.27
N THR A 108 -5.10 14.30 11.11
CA THR A 108 -4.67 15.33 10.14
C THR A 108 -5.70 16.43 9.88
N GLY A 109 -6.87 16.39 10.53
CA GLY A 109 -7.97 17.32 10.29
C GLY A 109 -8.57 17.21 8.88
N GLY A 110 -8.35 16.09 8.18
CA GLY A 110 -8.74 15.90 6.79
C GLY A 110 -7.74 16.40 5.74
N ARG A 111 -6.51 16.79 6.13
CA ARG A 111 -5.41 17.10 5.19
C ARG A 111 -5.06 15.91 4.28
N ILE A 112 -5.16 14.69 4.80
CA ILE A 112 -4.89 13.45 4.06
C ILE A 112 -6.22 12.79 3.69
N THR A 113 -6.39 12.51 2.39
CA THR A 113 -7.49 11.73 1.80
C THR A 113 -6.91 10.77 0.77
N ALA A 114 -7.54 9.60 0.60
CA ALA A 114 -7.09 8.57 -0.33
C ALA A 114 -8.26 7.69 -0.78
N ASP A 115 -8.21 7.20 -2.02
CA ASP A 115 -9.20 6.28 -2.60
C ASP A 115 -9.10 4.84 -2.06
N LYS A 116 -8.00 4.53 -1.36
CA LYS A 116 -7.68 3.21 -0.79
C LYS A 116 -7.05 3.37 0.58
N TRP A 117 -7.39 2.44 1.47
CA TRP A 117 -6.85 2.32 2.83
C TRP A 117 -6.37 0.88 3.06
N PRO A 118 -5.29 0.66 3.84
CA PRO A 118 -4.45 1.67 4.50
C PRO A 118 -3.69 2.56 3.51
N HIS A 119 -3.30 3.75 3.96
CA HIS A 119 -2.61 4.75 3.13
C HIS A 119 -1.31 5.22 3.79
N THR A 120 -0.27 5.40 2.97
CA THR A 120 1.03 5.92 3.42
C THR A 120 1.38 7.17 2.61
N ALA A 121 1.40 8.33 3.26
CA ALA A 121 1.81 9.59 2.64
C ALA A 121 3.33 9.78 2.84
N ILE A 122 4.12 9.61 1.76
CA ILE A 122 5.59 9.70 1.79
C ILE A 122 6.05 11.10 1.35
N THR A 123 7.15 11.61 1.93
CA THR A 123 7.76 12.89 1.58
C THR A 123 9.27 12.81 1.76
N CYS A 124 10.04 13.15 0.73
CA CYS A 124 11.50 13.08 0.73
C CYS A 124 12.14 14.48 0.69
N PRO A 125 12.41 15.10 1.86
CA PRO A 125 12.95 16.46 1.92
C PRO A 125 14.44 16.56 1.60
N ASP A 126 15.21 15.47 1.65
CA ASP A 126 16.59 15.42 1.20
C ASP A 126 16.87 14.22 0.25
N PRO A 127 16.55 14.37 -1.05
CA PRO A 127 16.74 13.32 -2.04
C PRO A 127 18.21 13.11 -2.48
N ALA A 128 19.20 13.74 -1.83
CA ALA A 128 20.60 13.76 -2.28
C ALA A 128 21.30 12.38 -2.25
N GLY A 129 21.23 11.66 -3.36
CA GLY A 129 21.85 10.35 -3.54
C GLY A 129 21.66 9.73 -4.93
N SER A 130 21.55 10.57 -5.96
CA SER A 130 21.38 10.17 -7.38
C SER A 130 22.69 9.70 -8.02
#